data_AF-A0AAE5SYS5-F1
#
_entry.id   AF-A0AAE5SYS5-F1
#
_cell.length_a   1.000
_cell.length_b   1.000
_cell.length_c   1.000
_cell.angle_alpha   90.00
_cell.angle_beta   90.00
_cell.angle_gamma   90.00
#
_symmetry.space_group_name_H-M   'P 1'
#
loop_
_entity.id
_entity.type
_entity.pdbx_description
1 polymer ?
#
loop_
_entity_poly.entity_id
_entity_poly.type
_entity_poly.pdbx_seq_one_letter_code
_entity_poly.pdbx_strand_id
1 'polypeptide(L)'
;MKGVNAGLYLDLYRHIVPNAVIKIDPTNNTYPPKILAKYTGYYKKSGVTQNRISNYQVSHIFERTRNPYSFGAVWNMAYIPKILDPFTGHEATGDLVAEFTGQLQYFFYDKYKVIIEEYNAINEQLLQLSREYVNSDAFVTGDKSDKVIDYFKKSIEFQFSKIEL
;
A
#
# COMPACT_ATOMS: atom_id res chain seq x y z
N MET A 1 7.98 3.20 0.09
CA MET A 1 8.39 3.13 -1.34
C MET A 1 9.91 2.99 -1.47
N LYS A 2 10.42 1.79 -1.73
CA LYS A 2 11.81 1.54 -2.14
C LYS A 2 11.79 0.92 -3.54
N GLY A 3 12.74 1.24 -4.41
CA GLY A 3 12.91 0.60 -5.71
C GLY A 3 13.23 1.57 -6.86
N VAL A 4 13.46 1.00 -8.05
CA VAL A 4 13.87 1.72 -9.29
C VAL A 4 12.92 2.86 -9.68
N ASN A 5 11.67 2.80 -9.22
CA ASN A 5 10.61 3.77 -9.55
C ASN A 5 10.35 4.81 -8.47
N ALA A 6 11.10 4.80 -7.36
CA ALA A 6 10.83 5.71 -6.23
C ALA A 6 10.88 7.19 -6.65
N GLY A 7 11.81 7.57 -7.55
CA GLY A 7 11.87 8.93 -8.12
C GLY A 7 10.61 9.28 -8.90
N LEU A 8 10.16 8.41 -9.82
CA LEU A 8 8.94 8.64 -10.61
C LEU A 8 7.70 8.84 -9.74
N TYR A 9 7.59 8.08 -8.65
CA TYR A 9 6.49 8.26 -7.70
C TYR A 9 6.59 9.59 -6.94
N LEU A 10 7.79 9.99 -6.49
CA LEU A 10 7.95 11.28 -5.83
C LEU A 10 7.57 12.44 -6.77
N ASP A 11 7.97 12.36 -8.04
CA ASP A 11 7.62 13.37 -9.03
C ASP A 11 6.12 13.38 -9.31
N LEU A 12 5.49 12.21 -9.47
CA LEU A 12 4.04 12.09 -9.57
C LEU A 12 3.34 12.77 -8.39
N TYR A 13 3.75 12.46 -7.15
CA TYR A 13 3.10 13.02 -5.96
C TYR A 13 3.27 14.53 -5.82
N ARG A 14 4.40 15.09 -6.27
CA ARG A 14 4.56 16.56 -6.32
C ARG A 14 3.52 17.24 -7.21
N HIS A 15 3.04 16.54 -8.26
CA HIS A 15 2.06 17.08 -9.19
C HIS A 15 0.62 16.83 -8.73
N ILE A 16 0.27 15.61 -8.33
CA ILE A 16 -1.13 15.25 -8.06
C ILE A 16 -1.60 15.62 -6.65
N VAL A 17 -0.68 15.86 -5.72
CA VAL A 17 -0.98 16.35 -4.36
C VAL A 17 -0.09 17.55 -4.01
N PRO A 18 -0.27 18.68 -4.72
CA PRO A 18 0.54 19.87 -4.47
C PRO A 18 0.36 20.28 -3.01
N ASN A 19 1.47 20.58 -2.33
CA ASN A 19 1.58 20.88 -0.89
C ASN A 19 1.73 19.68 0.07
N ALA A 20 1.69 18.43 -0.42
CA ALA A 20 1.98 17.29 0.44
C ALA A 20 3.50 17.09 0.64
N VAL A 21 3.92 16.86 1.89
CA VAL A 21 5.31 16.46 2.20
C VAL A 21 5.41 14.94 2.19
N ILE A 22 5.66 14.36 1.00
CA ILE A 22 5.82 12.92 0.84
C ILE A 22 7.27 12.51 1.08
N LYS A 23 7.48 11.54 1.98
CA LYS A 23 8.79 10.97 2.31
C LYS A 23 8.80 9.48 2.01
N ILE A 24 9.93 9.00 1.50
CA ILE A 24 10.16 7.57 1.32
C ILE A 24 10.37 6.91 2.68
N ASP A 25 9.58 5.88 2.98
CA ASP A 25 9.97 4.87 3.98
C ASP A 25 11.00 3.92 3.34
N PRO A 26 12.28 3.97 3.76
CA PRO A 26 13.36 3.21 3.14
C PRO A 26 13.25 1.69 3.37
N THR A 27 12.42 1.26 4.33
CA THR A 27 12.21 -0.15 4.67
C THR A 27 10.87 -0.68 4.21
N ASN A 28 9.97 0.20 3.75
CA ASN A 28 8.56 -0.10 3.48
C ASN A 28 7.79 -0.70 4.68
N ASN A 29 8.37 -0.64 5.89
CA ASN A 29 7.87 -1.33 7.07
C ASN A 29 8.19 -0.58 8.38
N THR A 30 8.70 0.65 8.32
CA THR A 30 9.01 1.43 9.53
C THR A 30 7.75 2.09 10.08
N TYR A 31 6.89 2.60 9.20
CA TYR A 31 5.70 3.34 9.59
C TYR A 31 4.48 2.46 9.93
N PRO A 32 4.16 1.42 9.15
CA PRO A 32 3.02 0.53 9.44
C PRO A 32 2.97 -0.02 10.87
N PRO A 33 4.05 -0.57 11.46
CA PRO A 33 4.00 -1.09 12.81
C PRO A 33 3.79 -0.01 13.88
N LYS A 34 4.24 1.23 13.62
CA LYS A 34 4.04 2.37 14.55
C LYS A 34 2.58 2.81 14.58
N ILE A 35 1.93 2.86 13.42
CA ILE A 35 0.50 3.16 13.32
C ILE A 35 -0.31 2.10 14.05
N LEU A 36 -0.10 0.82 13.71
CA LEU A 36 -0.82 -0.27 14.35
C LEU A 36 -0.62 -0.25 15.87
N ALA A 37 0.60 -0.04 16.35
CA ALA A 37 0.85 0.08 17.79
C ALA A 37 0.10 1.25 18.44
N LYS A 38 0.07 2.42 17.78
CA LYS A 38 -0.66 3.60 18.27
C LYS A 38 -2.16 3.33 18.43
N TYR A 39 -2.79 2.68 17.47
CA TYR A 39 -4.25 2.51 17.45
C TYR A 39 -4.74 1.22 18.12
N THR A 40 -3.92 0.18 18.18
CA THR A 40 -4.29 -1.11 18.79
C THR A 40 -3.77 -1.29 20.21
N GLY A 41 -2.73 -0.54 20.59
CA GLY A 41 -2.02 -0.73 21.85
C GLY A 41 -1.09 -1.95 21.88
N TYR A 42 -0.96 -2.69 20.77
CA TYR A 42 -0.10 -3.88 20.68
C TYR A 42 1.23 -3.61 19.96
N TYR A 43 2.32 -4.21 20.45
CA TYR A 43 3.67 -3.91 19.99
C TYR A 43 4.44 -5.17 19.55
N LYS A 44 5.09 -5.11 18.39
CA LYS A 44 6.05 -6.15 17.94
C LYS A 44 7.48 -5.94 18.50
N LYS A 45 7.77 -4.77 19.07
CA LYS A 45 9.12 -4.35 19.47
C LYS A 45 9.62 -5.14 20.70
N SER A 46 10.86 -5.61 20.65
CA SER A 46 11.58 -6.16 21.80
C SER A 46 11.75 -5.11 22.90
N GLY A 47 11.61 -5.51 24.17
CA GLY A 47 11.77 -4.62 25.33
C GLY A 47 10.48 -3.95 25.82
N VAL A 48 9.35 -4.14 25.12
CA VAL A 48 8.01 -3.81 25.66
C VAL A 48 7.46 -5.04 26.38
N THR A 49 7.03 -4.89 27.63
CA THR A 49 6.54 -5.99 28.46
C THR A 49 5.01 -6.12 28.42
N GLN A 50 4.28 -5.02 28.32
CA GLN A 50 2.82 -5.01 28.24
C GLN A 50 2.33 -5.00 26.78
N ASN A 51 1.27 -5.77 26.48
CA ASN A 51 0.66 -5.86 25.15
C ASN A 51 1.65 -6.17 24.01
N ARG A 52 2.73 -6.90 24.33
CA ARG A 52 3.67 -7.37 23.31
C ARG A 52 3.03 -8.53 22.54
N ILE A 53 3.09 -8.45 21.22
CA ILE A 53 2.73 -9.55 20.33
C ILE A 53 3.99 -10.20 19.74
N SER A 54 4.05 -11.52 19.83
CA SER A 54 5.12 -12.35 19.28
C SER A 54 4.57 -13.27 18.19
N ASN A 55 5.39 -13.59 17.18
CA ASN A 55 4.99 -14.42 16.03
C ASN A 55 3.90 -13.80 15.15
N TYR A 56 3.87 -12.47 15.06
CA TYR A 56 3.07 -11.73 14.09
C TYR A 56 3.95 -10.96 13.11
N GLN A 57 3.42 -10.71 11.92
CA GLN A 57 3.94 -9.79 10.93
C GLN A 57 2.93 -8.71 10.59
N VAL A 58 3.42 -7.61 10.02
CA VAL A 58 2.53 -6.60 9.46
C VAL A 58 2.35 -6.95 7.99
N SER A 59 1.11 -7.12 7.57
CA SER A 59 0.74 -7.37 6.18
C SER A 59 -0.17 -6.27 5.68
N HIS A 60 0.01 -5.88 4.42
CA HIS A 60 -0.92 -5.01 3.71
C HIS A 60 -1.99 -5.85 3.03
N ILE A 61 -3.27 -5.55 3.29
CA ILE A 61 -4.39 -6.42 2.88
C ILE A 61 -4.67 -6.33 1.37
N PHE A 62 -4.59 -5.13 0.81
CA PHE A 62 -4.89 -4.85 -0.61
C PHE A 62 -3.64 -4.47 -1.41
N GLU A 63 -2.44 -4.63 -0.85
CA GLU A 63 -1.14 -4.38 -1.50
C GLU A 63 -0.93 -2.96 -2.09
N ARG A 64 -1.76 -2.00 -1.67
CA ARG A 64 -1.68 -0.58 -2.06
C ARG A 64 -0.55 0.14 -1.32
N THR A 65 0.69 -0.33 -1.47
CA THR A 65 1.84 0.11 -0.66
C THR A 65 2.61 1.30 -1.23
N ARG A 66 2.34 1.68 -2.48
CA ARG A 66 2.97 2.85 -3.12
C ARG A 66 2.10 4.09 -3.04
N ASN A 67 0.78 3.93 -2.87
CA ASN A 67 -0.14 5.02 -2.60
C ASN A 67 -0.02 5.49 -1.12
N PRO A 68 0.37 6.76 -0.86
CA PRO A 68 0.54 7.29 0.49
C PRO A 68 -0.73 7.24 1.35
N TYR A 69 -1.90 7.36 0.74
CA TYR A 69 -3.19 7.35 1.44
C TYR A 69 -3.53 5.97 1.99
N SER A 70 -3.08 4.90 1.34
CA SER A 70 -3.34 3.52 1.75
C SER A 70 -2.17 2.85 2.45
N PHE A 71 -0.93 3.34 2.27
CA PHE A 71 0.26 2.71 2.85
C PHE A 71 0.22 2.64 4.38
N GLY A 72 -0.36 3.64 5.03
CA GLY A 72 -0.56 3.73 6.47
C GLY A 72 -2.02 3.58 6.91
N ALA A 73 -2.93 3.21 6.02
CA ALA A 73 -4.33 3.13 6.35
C ALA A 73 -4.64 1.91 7.23
N VAL A 74 -5.40 2.11 8.30
CA VAL A 74 -5.78 1.03 9.23
C VAL A 74 -6.64 -0.06 8.59
N TRP A 75 -7.40 0.28 7.55
CA TRP A 75 -8.18 -0.68 6.76
C TRP A 75 -7.31 -1.51 5.80
N ASN A 76 -6.07 -1.10 5.54
CA ASN A 76 -5.14 -1.76 4.64
C ASN A 76 -4.01 -2.50 5.37
N MET A 77 -4.02 -2.57 6.69
CA MET A 77 -2.90 -3.14 7.46
C MET A 77 -3.40 -3.94 8.64
N ALA A 78 -2.72 -5.05 8.92
CA ALA A 78 -3.03 -5.88 10.08
C ALA A 78 -1.78 -6.54 10.65
N TYR A 79 -1.86 -6.89 11.93
CA TYR A 79 -0.99 -7.92 12.49
C TYR A 79 -1.53 -9.30 12.09
N ILE A 80 -0.80 -10.01 11.24
CA ILE A 80 -1.13 -11.37 10.80
C ILE A 80 -0.19 -12.36 11.51
N PRO A 81 -0.71 -13.45 12.10
CA PRO A 81 0.12 -14.52 12.63
C PRO A 81 1.08 -15.07 11.56
N LYS A 82 2.36 -15.23 11.89
CA LYS A 82 3.38 -15.76 10.96
C LYS A 82 3.09 -17.18 10.49
N ILE A 83 2.29 -17.94 11.23
CA ILE A 83 1.85 -19.27 10.80
C ILE A 83 0.99 -19.22 9.53
N LEU A 84 0.41 -18.06 9.23
CA LEU A 84 -0.37 -17.80 8.01
C LEU A 84 0.49 -17.25 6.85
N ASP A 85 1.81 -17.11 7.03
CA ASP A 85 2.71 -16.64 5.98
C ASP A 85 2.67 -17.51 4.70
N PRO A 86 2.50 -18.85 4.77
CA PRO A 86 2.29 -19.66 3.57
C PRO A 86 1.03 -19.29 2.76
N PHE A 87 0.09 -18.55 3.33
CA PHE A 87 -1.14 -18.08 2.68
C PHE A 87 -1.16 -16.58 2.40
N THR A 88 -0.23 -15.81 2.96
CA THR A 88 -0.26 -14.33 2.94
C THR A 88 1.07 -13.68 2.57
N GLY A 89 2.12 -14.48 2.46
CA GLY A 89 3.46 -14.03 2.09
C GLY A 89 3.55 -13.66 0.62
N HIS A 90 4.51 -12.81 0.27
CA HIS A 90 4.71 -12.33 -1.11
C HIS A 90 5.17 -13.44 -2.08
N GLU A 91 5.59 -14.59 -1.55
CA GLU A 91 6.02 -15.77 -2.32
C GLU A 91 4.93 -16.86 -2.35
N ALA A 92 3.81 -16.65 -1.67
CA ALA A 92 2.70 -17.60 -1.64
C ALA A 92 1.95 -17.58 -2.99
N THR A 93 1.73 -18.76 -3.56
CA THR A 93 1.03 -18.92 -4.85
C THR A 93 0.11 -20.14 -4.83
N GLY A 94 -0.89 -20.16 -5.71
CA GLY A 94 -1.81 -21.29 -5.90
C GLY A 94 -3.23 -21.02 -5.40
N ASP A 95 -4.14 -21.95 -5.67
CA ASP A 95 -5.58 -21.74 -5.50
C ASP A 95 -5.97 -21.47 -4.04
N LEU A 96 -5.38 -22.19 -3.10
CA LEU A 96 -5.65 -22.01 -1.67
C LEU A 96 -5.18 -20.64 -1.16
N VAL A 97 -4.09 -20.13 -1.71
CA VAL A 97 -3.59 -18.77 -1.39
C VAL A 97 -4.56 -17.72 -1.92
N ALA A 98 -5.06 -17.91 -3.15
CA ALA A 98 -6.04 -17.02 -3.76
C ALA A 98 -7.36 -17.01 -2.98
N GLU A 99 -7.86 -18.18 -2.59
CA GLU A 99 -9.07 -18.33 -1.78
C GLU A 99 -8.91 -17.64 -0.41
N PHE A 100 -7.83 -17.94 0.31
CA PHE A 100 -7.56 -17.33 1.61
C PHE A 100 -7.44 -15.80 1.50
N THR A 101 -6.68 -15.32 0.51
CA THR A 101 -6.49 -13.88 0.28
C THR A 101 -7.81 -13.19 -0.03
N GLY A 102 -8.66 -13.80 -0.86
CA GLY A 102 -9.99 -13.29 -1.18
C GLY A 102 -10.89 -13.19 0.05
N GLN A 103 -10.93 -14.23 0.89
CA GLN A 103 -11.71 -14.22 2.14
C GLN A 103 -11.19 -13.17 3.13
N LEU A 104 -9.87 -13.04 3.27
CA LEU A 104 -9.25 -12.02 4.12
C LEU A 104 -9.59 -10.61 3.63
N GLN A 105 -9.47 -10.36 2.33
CA GLN A 105 -9.82 -9.09 1.72
C GLN A 105 -11.31 -8.78 1.91
N TYR A 106 -12.19 -9.77 1.72
CA TYR A 106 -13.64 -9.61 1.92
C TYR A 106 -13.97 -9.21 3.35
N PHE A 107 -13.37 -9.91 4.32
CA PHE A 107 -13.53 -9.58 5.73
C PHE A 107 -13.11 -8.13 6.05
N PHE A 108 -11.99 -7.66 5.50
CA PHE A 108 -11.54 -6.27 5.70
C PHE A 108 -12.41 -5.26 4.97
N TYR A 109 -12.85 -5.59 3.75
CA TYR A 109 -13.72 -4.72 2.97
C TYR A 109 -15.06 -4.51 3.67
N ASP A 110 -15.73 -5.58 4.07
CA ASP A 110 -17.01 -5.52 4.77
C ASP A 110 -16.89 -4.71 6.07
N LYS A 111 -15.84 -4.98 6.86
CA LYS A 111 -15.60 -4.30 8.13
C LYS A 111 -15.33 -2.80 7.99
N TYR A 112 -14.64 -2.37 6.93
CA TYR A 112 -14.23 -0.99 6.71
C TYR A 112 -14.91 -0.33 5.51
N LYS A 113 -16.06 -0.88 5.08
CA LYS A 113 -16.73 -0.53 3.82
C LYS A 113 -16.87 0.97 3.60
N VAL A 114 -17.44 1.68 4.59
CA VAL A 114 -17.66 3.12 4.52
C VAL A 114 -16.34 3.89 4.24
N ILE A 115 -15.27 3.54 4.96
CA ILE A 115 -13.98 4.23 4.82
C ILE A 115 -13.30 3.87 3.49
N ILE A 116 -13.46 2.63 3.03
CA ILE A 116 -12.92 2.19 1.75
C ILE A 116 -13.66 2.84 0.58
N GLU A 117 -14.97 3.01 0.66
CA GLU A 117 -15.78 3.71 -0.34
C GLU A 117 -15.39 5.20 -0.45
N GLU A 118 -15.19 5.87 0.69
CA GLU A 118 -14.64 7.24 0.71
C GLU A 118 -13.25 7.31 0.09
N TYR A 119 -12.36 6.37 0.43
CA TYR A 119 -11.04 6.25 -0.18
C TYR A 119 -11.11 6.03 -1.69
N ASN A 120 -12.02 5.18 -2.16
CA ASN A 120 -12.21 4.90 -3.59
C ASN A 120 -12.61 6.18 -4.36
N ALA A 121 -13.47 7.03 -3.79
CA ALA A 121 -13.87 8.29 -4.40
C ALA A 121 -12.70 9.28 -4.53
N ILE A 122 -11.83 9.38 -3.50
CA ILE A 122 -10.62 10.20 -3.56
C ILE A 122 -9.65 9.64 -4.60
N ASN A 123 -9.46 8.32 -4.61
CA ASN A 123 -8.51 7.67 -5.51
C ASN A 123 -8.90 7.78 -6.98
N GLU A 124 -10.20 7.83 -7.30
CA GLU A 124 -10.67 8.05 -8.66
C GLU A 124 -10.16 9.39 -9.21
N GLN A 125 -10.20 10.45 -8.40
CA GLN A 125 -9.65 11.76 -8.77
C GLN A 125 -8.12 11.71 -8.90
N LEU A 126 -7.44 11.05 -7.94
CA LEU A 126 -5.98 10.91 -7.99
C LEU A 126 -5.49 10.09 -9.18
N LEU A 127 -6.24 9.06 -9.59
CA LEU A 127 -5.95 8.27 -10.78
C LEU A 127 -6.06 9.11 -12.04
N GLN A 128 -7.11 9.92 -12.14
CA GLN A 128 -7.30 10.83 -13.27
C GLN A 128 -6.15 11.84 -13.38
N LEU A 129 -5.81 12.50 -12.27
CA LEU A 129 -4.66 13.42 -12.21
C LEU A 129 -3.33 12.71 -12.54
N SER A 130 -3.18 11.44 -12.13
CA SER A 130 -1.99 10.66 -12.45
C SER A 130 -1.88 10.36 -13.94
N ARG A 131 -3.01 10.02 -14.60
CA ARG A 131 -3.07 9.80 -16.05
C ARG A 131 -2.76 11.07 -16.83
N GLU A 132 -3.30 12.20 -16.40
CA GLU A 132 -3.01 13.51 -16.99
C GLU A 132 -1.52 13.84 -16.88
N TYR A 133 -0.93 13.64 -15.70
CA TYR A 133 0.50 13.87 -15.48
C TYR A 133 1.36 13.01 -16.42
N VAL A 134 1.16 11.69 -16.47
CA VAL A 134 2.03 10.78 -17.27
C VAL A 134 1.89 10.93 -18.79
N ASN A 135 0.90 11.70 -19.25
CA ASN A 135 0.67 12.06 -20.65
C ASN A 135 1.03 13.51 -20.96
N SER A 136 1.49 14.28 -19.97
CA SER A 136 1.89 15.68 -20.13
C SER A 136 3.40 15.81 -20.40
N ASP A 137 3.80 16.98 -20.93
CA ASP A 137 5.21 17.33 -21.13
C ASP A 137 6.00 17.45 -19.81
N ALA A 138 5.30 17.58 -18.67
CA ALA A 138 5.94 17.62 -17.35
C ALA A 138 6.44 16.25 -16.89
N PHE A 139 6.00 15.15 -17.52
CA PHE A 139 6.44 13.80 -17.17
C PHE A 139 7.82 13.50 -17.75
N VAL A 140 8.85 13.74 -16.94
CA VAL A 140 10.24 13.45 -17.29
C VAL A 140 10.65 12.08 -16.76
N THR A 141 11.16 11.23 -17.64
CA THR A 141 11.56 9.85 -17.30
C THR A 141 13.06 9.70 -17.02
N GLY A 142 13.87 10.67 -17.44
CA GLY A 142 15.33 10.59 -17.40
C GLY A 142 15.87 9.40 -18.20
N ASP A 143 16.92 8.75 -17.71
CA ASP A 143 17.56 7.60 -18.38
C ASP A 143 16.82 6.26 -18.16
N LYS A 144 15.53 6.28 -17.79
CA LYS A 144 14.77 5.07 -17.53
C LYS A 144 14.35 4.41 -18.84
N SER A 145 14.49 3.09 -18.91
CA SER A 145 14.03 2.32 -20.06
C SER A 145 12.50 2.28 -20.16
N ASP A 146 11.99 2.08 -21.38
CA ASP A 146 10.56 1.96 -21.66
C ASP A 146 9.88 0.89 -20.79
N LYS A 147 10.57 -0.23 -20.54
CA LYS A 147 10.08 -1.30 -19.66
C LYS A 147 9.82 -0.80 -18.22
N VAL A 148 10.69 0.05 -17.70
CA VAL A 148 10.56 0.63 -16.36
C VAL A 148 9.40 1.62 -16.32
N ILE A 149 9.24 2.42 -17.38
CA ILE A 149 8.17 3.41 -17.53
C ILE A 149 6.80 2.72 -17.66
N ASP A 150 6.68 1.69 -18.50
CA ASP A 150 5.46 0.90 -18.66
C ASP A 150 5.04 0.22 -17.35
N TYR A 151 6.00 -0.40 -16.65
CA TYR A 151 5.74 -0.99 -15.33
C TYR A 151 5.30 0.07 -14.31
N PHE A 152 5.87 1.27 -14.35
CA PHE A 152 5.42 2.39 -13.51
C PHE A 152 3.98 2.80 -13.82
N LYS A 153 3.62 2.99 -15.09
CA LYS A 153 2.25 3.33 -15.52
C LYS A 153 1.23 2.28 -15.10
N LYS A 154 1.52 0.99 -15.35
CA LYS A 154 0.68 -0.12 -14.87
C LYS A 154 0.56 -0.14 -13.35
N SER A 155 1.66 0.16 -12.66
CA SER A 155 1.65 0.24 -11.20
C SER A 155 0.84 1.44 -10.68
N ILE A 156 0.71 2.55 -11.40
CA ILE A 156 -0.23 3.64 -11.04
C ILE A 156 -1.66 3.13 -11.11
N GLU A 157 -2.03 2.53 -12.24
CA GLU A 157 -3.38 2.00 -12.46
C GLU A 157 -3.80 1.06 -11.34
N PHE A 158 -2.92 0.14 -10.94
CA PHE A 158 -3.16 -0.71 -9.77
C PHE A 158 -3.25 0.11 -8.48
N GLN A 159 -2.25 0.93 -8.15
CA GLN A 159 -2.16 1.57 -6.83
C GLN A 159 -3.30 2.56 -6.52
N PHE A 160 -3.95 3.10 -7.55
CA PHE A 160 -5.11 4.00 -7.42
C PHE A 160 -6.43 3.39 -7.91
N SER A 161 -6.47 2.14 -8.38
CA SER A 161 -7.75 1.52 -8.71
C SER A 161 -8.60 1.31 -7.47
N LYS A 162 -9.92 1.34 -7.69
CA LYS A 162 -10.91 1.08 -6.65
C LYS A 162 -10.64 -0.28 -6.00
N ILE A 163 -10.85 -0.35 -4.70
CA ILE A 163 -10.88 -1.59 -3.95
C ILE A 163 -12.31 -2.06 -4.00
N GLU A 164 -12.56 -3.15 -4.71
CA GLU A 164 -13.87 -3.76 -4.92
C GLU A 164 -13.70 -5.27 -4.82
N LEU A 165 -14.68 -5.97 -4.24
CA LEU A 165 -14.71 -7.42 -4.04
C LEU A 165 -16.07 -8.00 -4.40
#